data_AF-F9PS37-F1
#
_entry.id   AF-F9PS37-F1
#
_cell.length_a   1.000
_cell.length_b   1.000
_cell.length_c   1.000
_cell.angle_alpha   90.00
_cell.angle_beta   90.00
_cell.angle_gamma   90.00
#
_symmetry.space_group_name_H-M   'P 1'
#
loop_
_entity.id
_entity.type
_entity.pdbx_description
1 polymer ?
#
loop_
_entity_poly.entity_id
_entity_poly.type
_entity_poly.pdbx_seq_one_letter_code
_entity_poly.pdbx_strand_id
1 'polypeptide(L)'
;MKIILSPAKTISKTCERFSSGVEFSDKTNEILKNIPEVLVSKDYCKAFYMYDGMCYKNIKREEFDECDLEYIKEHLIIISALYGVLKPFDLINPYRLDFLMKTKMGNLYNFWKDDIAKNILKDTDFIVNLASEEFSKTVRKYISENQILDFGFYEKVDGKLKNILRFQKS
;
A
#
# COMPACT_ATOMS: atom_id res chain seq x y z
N MET A 1 2.10 16.06 6.10
CA MET A 1 1.91 15.46 4.76
C MET A 1 2.21 13.98 4.82
N LYS A 2 1.40 13.14 4.18
CA LYS A 2 1.68 11.71 3.97
C LYS A 2 1.72 11.37 2.49
N ILE A 3 2.56 10.41 2.12
CA ILE A 3 2.66 9.82 0.79
C ILE A 3 2.01 8.44 0.88
N ILE A 4 1.01 8.16 0.06
CA ILE A 4 0.36 6.84 0.06
C ILE A 4 0.81 6.00 -1.15
N LEU A 5 1.12 4.72 -0.93
CA LEU A 5 1.45 3.74 -1.96
C LEU A 5 0.52 2.53 -1.89
N SER A 6 0.34 1.88 -3.04
CA SER A 6 -0.26 0.54 -3.12
C SER A 6 0.78 -0.55 -2.81
N PRO A 7 0.37 -1.72 -2.34
CA PRO A 7 1.19 -2.93 -2.31
C PRO A 7 1.58 -3.31 -3.75
N ALA A 8 2.75 -3.94 -3.92
CA ALA A 8 3.04 -4.64 -5.16
C ALA A 8 2.57 -6.09 -5.10
N LYS A 9 2.14 -6.63 -6.24
CA LYS A 9 1.81 -8.06 -6.38
C LYS A 9 3.02 -8.99 -6.31
N THR A 10 4.21 -8.46 -6.64
CA THR A 10 5.48 -9.18 -6.56
C THR A 10 6.17 -8.92 -5.23
N ILE A 11 6.69 -10.00 -4.63
CA ILE A 11 7.45 -9.95 -3.38
C ILE A 11 8.94 -10.08 -3.70
N SER A 12 9.77 -9.30 -3.02
CA SER A 12 11.22 -9.32 -3.16
C SER A 12 11.80 -10.67 -2.72
N LYS A 13 12.70 -11.20 -3.56
CA LYS A 13 13.48 -12.40 -3.24
C LYS A 13 14.65 -12.10 -2.31
N THR A 14 15.03 -10.83 -2.18
CA THR A 14 16.19 -10.37 -1.43
C THR A 14 15.82 -9.61 -0.15
N CYS A 15 14.52 -9.46 0.18
CA CYS A 15 14.16 -8.83 1.46
C CYS A 15 14.65 -9.68 2.64
N GLU A 16 15.24 -9.00 3.63
CA GLU A 16 15.64 -9.59 4.90
C GLU A 16 14.45 -10.27 5.57
N ARG A 17 14.64 -11.53 6.00
CA ARG A 17 13.59 -12.37 6.57
C ARG A 17 13.77 -12.47 8.09
N PHE A 18 12.71 -12.15 8.82
CA PHE A 18 12.67 -12.25 10.27
C PHE A 18 11.82 -13.45 10.70
N SER A 19 12.25 -14.16 11.74
CA SER A 19 11.56 -15.34 12.29
C SER A 19 10.47 -14.99 13.31
N SER A 20 10.45 -13.76 13.79
CA SER A 20 9.44 -13.23 14.71
C SER A 20 8.97 -11.86 14.20
N GLY A 21 7.72 -11.55 14.52
CA GLY A 21 7.07 -10.31 14.11
C GLY A 21 6.03 -9.89 15.13
N VAL A 22 5.16 -8.97 14.73
CA VAL A 22 4.11 -8.43 15.59
C VAL A 22 2.85 -9.29 15.46
N GLU A 23 2.08 -9.43 16.54
CA GLU A 23 0.77 -10.06 16.49
C GLU A 23 -0.17 -9.33 15.52
N PHE A 24 -0.97 -10.10 14.79
CA PHE A 24 -1.97 -9.53 13.89
C PHE A 24 -3.04 -8.77 14.68
N SER A 25 -3.50 -7.66 14.10
CA SER A 25 -4.68 -6.95 14.61
C SER A 25 -5.92 -7.84 14.56
N ASP A 26 -6.93 -7.54 15.37
CA ASP A 26 -8.22 -8.24 15.36
C ASP A 26 -8.84 -8.26 13.95
N LYS A 27 -8.74 -7.15 13.21
CA LYS A 27 -9.23 -7.06 11.82
C LYS A 27 -8.44 -7.93 10.86
N THR A 28 -7.13 -7.99 11.00
CA THR A 28 -6.28 -8.89 10.20
C THR A 28 -6.64 -10.35 10.48
N ASN A 29 -6.81 -10.72 11.75
CA ASN A 29 -7.28 -12.05 12.14
C ASN A 29 -8.67 -12.37 11.58
N GLU A 30 -9.59 -11.40 11.60
CA GLU A 30 -10.93 -11.56 11.02
C GLU A 30 -10.87 -11.80 9.50
N ILE A 31 -10.03 -11.06 8.79
CA ILE A 31 -9.79 -11.26 7.35
C ILE A 31 -9.25 -12.68 7.10
N LEU A 32 -8.18 -13.08 7.79
CA LEU A 32 -7.56 -14.40 7.59
C LEU A 32 -8.51 -15.55 7.93
N LYS A 33 -9.37 -15.38 8.94
CA LYS A 33 -10.40 -16.35 9.30
C LYS A 33 -11.49 -16.49 8.23
N ASN A 34 -11.92 -15.37 7.64
CA ASN A 34 -13.05 -15.34 6.69
C ASN A 34 -12.64 -15.47 5.22
N ILE A 35 -11.34 -15.37 4.92
CA ILE A 35 -10.77 -15.51 3.58
C ILE A 35 -9.61 -16.52 3.64
N PRO A 36 -9.91 -17.82 3.84
CA PRO A 36 -8.88 -18.86 4.04
C PRO A 36 -7.97 -19.05 2.83
N GLU A 37 -8.34 -18.53 1.66
CA GLU A 37 -7.50 -18.51 0.46
C GLU A 37 -6.31 -17.54 0.59
N VAL A 38 -6.36 -16.60 1.53
CA VAL A 38 -5.24 -15.69 1.84
C VAL A 38 -4.25 -16.42 2.75
N LEU A 39 -3.18 -16.91 2.14
CA LEU A 39 -2.07 -17.50 2.87
C LEU A 39 -1.02 -16.44 3.21
N VAL A 40 -0.55 -16.48 4.45
CA VAL A 40 0.59 -15.70 4.94
C VAL A 40 1.80 -16.62 5.09
N SER A 41 2.99 -16.13 4.75
CA SER A 41 4.22 -16.86 5.00
C SER A 41 4.55 -16.93 6.50
N LYS A 42 5.48 -17.81 6.89
CA LYS A 42 5.97 -17.94 8.28
C LYS A 42 6.96 -16.84 8.67
N ASP A 43 7.64 -16.29 7.68
CA ASP A 43 8.64 -15.24 7.85
C ASP A 43 8.00 -13.85 7.70
N TYR A 44 8.71 -12.83 8.19
CA TYR A 44 8.32 -11.43 8.08
C TYR A 44 9.35 -10.66 7.25
N CYS A 45 8.90 -9.66 6.50
CA CYS A 45 9.73 -8.63 5.88
C CYS A 45 9.22 -7.25 6.28
N LYS A 46 10.11 -6.26 6.35
CA LYS A 46 9.71 -4.85 6.41
C LYS A 46 8.91 -4.49 5.16
N ALA A 47 7.71 -3.92 5.32
CA ALA A 47 6.75 -3.70 4.23
C ALA A 47 7.36 -3.02 2.98
N PHE A 48 8.15 -1.97 3.17
CA PHE A 48 8.80 -1.19 2.11
C PHE A 48 9.80 -2.00 1.28
N TYR A 49 10.46 -2.98 1.89
CA TYR A 49 11.42 -3.86 1.23
C TYR A 49 10.78 -5.16 0.73
N MET A 50 9.61 -5.52 1.25
CA MET A 50 8.89 -6.72 0.84
C MET A 50 8.35 -6.60 -0.58
N TYR A 51 7.81 -5.45 -0.97
CA TYR A 51 7.19 -5.25 -2.27
C TYR A 51 8.22 -4.97 -3.38
N ASP A 52 8.08 -5.66 -4.53
CA ASP A 52 9.05 -5.63 -5.64
C ASP A 52 8.42 -5.32 -7.01
N GLY A 53 7.38 -4.47 -7.03
CA GLY A 53 6.74 -4.01 -8.26
C GLY A 53 7.57 -2.95 -9.00
N MET A 54 7.17 -2.57 -10.23
CA MET A 54 7.87 -1.52 -10.99
C MET A 54 7.98 -0.19 -10.24
N CYS A 55 6.91 0.23 -9.55
CA CYS A 55 6.92 1.41 -8.69
C CYS A 55 8.02 1.31 -7.62
N TYR A 56 8.05 0.20 -6.89
CA TYR A 56 9.04 -0.07 -5.86
C TYR A 56 10.47 -0.13 -6.44
N LYS A 57 10.70 -0.77 -7.58
CA LYS A 57 12.03 -0.81 -8.21
C LYS A 57 12.57 0.56 -8.57
N ASN A 58 11.70 1.45 -9.06
CA ASN A 58 12.09 2.81 -9.44
C ASN A 58 12.35 3.74 -8.26
N ILE A 59 11.98 3.36 -7.03
CA ILE A 59 12.35 4.11 -5.82
C ILE A 59 13.86 4.01 -5.55
N LYS A 60 14.56 3.00 -6.09
CA LYS A 60 16.02 2.82 -5.88
C LYS A 60 16.40 2.81 -4.39
N ARG A 61 15.64 2.06 -3.59
CA ARG A 61 15.79 1.98 -2.12
C ARG A 61 17.19 1.65 -1.61
N GLU A 62 17.98 0.94 -2.42
CA GLU A 62 19.36 0.56 -2.10
C GLU A 62 20.32 1.77 -2.10
N GLU A 63 19.89 2.90 -2.69
CA GLU A 63 20.65 4.16 -2.75
C GLU A 63 20.29 5.11 -1.58
N PHE A 64 19.38 4.73 -0.68
CA PHE A 64 18.86 5.62 0.37
C PHE A 64 19.84 5.72 1.54
N ASP A 65 20.09 6.94 1.99
CA ASP A 65 20.85 7.20 3.21
C ASP A 65 19.95 7.24 4.47
N GLU A 66 20.53 7.51 5.64
CA GLU A 66 19.79 7.58 6.91
C GLU A 66 18.72 8.68 6.90
N CYS A 67 18.98 9.82 6.24
CA CYS A 67 18.01 10.92 6.14
C CYS A 67 16.83 10.52 5.25
N ASP A 68 17.10 9.85 4.13
CA ASP A 68 16.06 9.32 3.25
C ASP A 68 15.18 8.30 3.98
N LEU A 69 15.79 7.40 4.74
CA LEU A 69 15.06 6.38 5.49
C LEU A 69 14.19 6.97 6.60
N GLU A 70 14.66 8.02 7.30
CA GLU A 70 13.83 8.71 8.29
C GLU A 70 12.68 9.47 7.62
N TYR A 71 12.94 10.14 6.49
CA TYR A 71 11.88 10.78 5.71
C TYR A 71 10.81 9.77 5.28
N ILE A 72 11.22 8.60 4.76
CA ILE A 72 10.30 7.52 4.41
C ILE A 72 9.49 7.07 5.64
N LYS A 73 10.16 6.80 6.75
CA LYS A 73 9.52 6.35 7.99
C LYS A 73 8.45 7.32 8.49
N GLU A 74 8.68 8.63 8.34
CA GLU A 74 7.73 9.65 8.76
C GLU A 74 6.60 9.90 7.75
N HIS A 75 6.90 9.87 6.46
CA HIS A 75 5.96 10.34 5.44
C HIS A 75 5.25 9.24 4.65
N LEU A 76 5.88 8.09 4.44
CA LEU A 76 5.33 7.05 3.59
C LEU A 76 4.33 6.17 4.35
N ILE A 77 3.21 5.87 3.70
CA ILE A 77 2.21 4.91 4.13
C ILE A 77 1.94 3.93 2.98
N ILE A 78 1.84 2.65 3.30
CA ILE A 78 1.41 1.62 2.35
C ILE A 78 0.00 1.16 2.75
N ILE A 79 -0.97 1.33 1.86
CA ILE A 79 -2.36 0.89 2.10
C ILE A 79 -2.45 -0.61 1.79
N SER A 80 -2.92 -1.42 2.72
CA SER A 80 -3.00 -2.87 2.58
C SER A 80 -4.45 -3.35 2.70
N ALA A 81 -4.89 -4.24 1.80
CA ALA A 81 -6.19 -4.87 1.94
C ALA A 81 -6.26 -5.84 3.15
N LEU A 82 -5.12 -6.39 3.59
CA LEU A 82 -5.01 -7.32 4.71
C LEU A 82 -4.73 -6.61 6.05
N TYR A 83 -3.83 -5.63 6.02
CA TYR A 83 -3.34 -4.95 7.23
C TYR A 83 -3.93 -3.53 7.41
N GLY A 84 -4.68 -3.02 6.43
CA GLY A 84 -5.24 -1.67 6.46
C GLY A 84 -4.20 -0.61 6.16
N VAL A 85 -3.48 -0.16 7.18
CA VAL A 85 -2.43 0.87 7.08
C VAL A 85 -1.12 0.31 7.59
N LEU A 86 -0.09 0.37 6.74
CA LEU A 86 1.26 -0.07 7.09
C LEU A 86 2.22 1.12 7.06
N LYS A 87 3.07 1.19 8.09
CA LYS A 87 4.30 1.98 8.02
C LYS A 87 5.35 1.24 7.19
N PRO A 88 6.33 1.96 6.61
CA PRO A 88 7.30 1.36 5.70
C PRO A 88 8.12 0.22 6.33
N PHE A 89 8.38 0.29 7.63
CA PHE A 89 9.22 -0.67 8.33
C PHE A 89 8.46 -1.62 9.26
N ASP A 90 7.13 -1.65 9.16
CA ASP A 90 6.34 -2.68 9.84
C ASP A 90 6.74 -4.06 9.32
N LEU A 91 6.95 -5.00 10.23
CA LEU A 91 7.22 -6.40 9.91
C LEU A 91 5.91 -7.08 9.55
N ILE A 92 5.78 -7.47 8.29
CA ILE A 92 4.59 -8.14 7.75
C ILE A 92 4.95 -9.47 7.12
N ASN A 93 4.03 -10.42 7.18
CA ASN A 93 4.17 -11.65 6.41
C ASN A 93 3.85 -11.40 4.94
N PRO A 94 4.66 -11.91 4.01
CA PRO A 94 4.28 -12.01 2.61
C PRO A 94 2.90 -12.65 2.44
N TYR A 95 2.06 -11.99 1.65
CA TYR A 95 0.67 -12.37 1.41
C TYR A 95 0.23 -11.89 0.03
N ARG A 96 -0.95 -12.33 -0.41
CA ARG A 96 -1.64 -11.76 -1.58
C ARG A 96 -3.10 -11.53 -1.27
N LEU A 97 -3.49 -10.27 -1.21
CA LEU A 97 -4.87 -9.83 -1.06
C LEU A 97 -5.01 -8.40 -1.61
N ASP A 98 -5.96 -8.23 -2.52
CA ASP A 98 -6.32 -6.96 -3.15
C ASP A 98 -7.81 -6.65 -2.84
N PHE A 99 -8.20 -5.37 -2.85
CA PHE A 99 -9.57 -4.95 -2.52
C PHE A 99 -10.62 -5.46 -3.51
N LEU A 100 -10.22 -5.71 -4.76
CA LEU A 100 -11.09 -6.22 -5.81
C LEU A 100 -11.25 -7.75 -5.81
N MET A 101 -10.52 -8.48 -4.97
CA MET A 101 -10.68 -9.93 -4.86
C MET A 101 -12.10 -10.29 -4.38
N LYS A 102 -12.70 -11.29 -5.01
CA LYS A 102 -14.00 -11.82 -4.55
C LYS A 102 -13.76 -12.64 -3.28
N THR A 103 -14.41 -12.26 -2.20
CA THR A 103 -14.24 -12.89 -0.88
C THR A 103 -15.59 -13.34 -0.32
N LYS A 104 -15.60 -14.38 0.52
CA LYS A 104 -16.82 -14.80 1.25
C LYS A 104 -17.26 -13.80 2.30
N MET A 105 -16.35 -12.96 2.77
CA MET A 105 -16.61 -11.84 3.67
C MET A 105 -17.32 -10.66 2.97
N GLY A 106 -17.46 -10.73 1.64
CA GLY A 106 -18.00 -9.67 0.83
C GLY A 106 -16.93 -8.67 0.41
N ASN A 107 -17.32 -7.40 0.34
CA ASN A 107 -16.48 -6.34 -0.20
C ASN A 107 -15.56 -5.75 0.89
N LEU A 108 -14.25 -5.80 0.67
CA LEU A 108 -13.25 -5.30 1.63
C LEU A 108 -13.30 -3.78 1.86
N TYR A 109 -13.78 -2.98 0.89
CA TYR A 109 -14.05 -1.56 1.12
C TYR A 109 -15.11 -1.36 2.20
N ASN A 110 -16.14 -2.21 2.23
CA ASN A 110 -17.20 -2.14 3.24
C ASN A 110 -16.74 -2.69 4.60
N PHE A 111 -15.79 -3.62 4.61
CA PHE A 111 -15.18 -4.11 5.84
C PHE A 111 -14.29 -3.03 6.50
N TRP A 112 -13.44 -2.39 5.71
CA TRP A 112 -12.54 -1.34 6.19
C TRP A 112 -13.23 0.01 6.43
N LYS A 113 -14.36 0.28 5.78
CA LYS A 113 -15.16 1.52 5.90
C LYS A 113 -14.26 2.77 5.84
N ASP A 114 -14.19 3.53 6.93
CA ASP A 114 -13.42 4.76 7.07
C ASP A 114 -12.18 4.60 7.97
N ASP A 115 -11.89 3.38 8.43
CA ASP A 115 -10.78 3.12 9.37
C ASP A 115 -9.43 3.46 8.77
N ILE A 116 -9.21 3.09 7.50
CA ILE A 116 -7.97 3.39 6.77
C ILE A 116 -7.79 4.90 6.66
N ALA A 117 -8.83 5.62 6.25
CA ALA A 117 -8.79 7.07 6.12
C ALA A 117 -8.55 7.75 7.47
N LYS A 118 -9.30 7.38 8.52
CA LYS A 118 -9.14 7.91 9.88
C LYS A 118 -7.73 7.71 10.41
N ASN A 119 -7.14 6.54 10.16
CA ASN A 119 -5.77 6.25 10.60
C ASN A 119 -4.75 7.16 9.90
N ILE A 120 -4.84 7.29 8.57
CA ILE A 120 -3.92 8.12 7.78
C ILE A 120 -4.06 9.60 8.12
N LEU A 121 -5.30 10.10 8.24
CA LEU A 121 -5.63 11.50 8.44
C LEU A 121 -5.44 11.98 9.88
N LYS A 122 -5.14 11.08 10.82
CA LYS A 122 -4.90 11.44 12.22
C LYS A 122 -3.78 12.47 12.37
N ASP A 123 -2.74 12.35 11.55
CA ASP A 123 -1.51 13.13 11.66
C ASP A 123 -1.22 13.95 10.37
N THR A 124 -2.21 14.13 9.48
CA THR A 124 -2.03 14.91 8.25
C THR A 124 -3.34 15.42 7.67
N ASP A 125 -3.31 16.62 7.11
CA ASP A 125 -4.42 17.19 6.33
C ASP A 125 -4.16 17.18 4.82
N PHE A 126 -2.97 16.72 4.40
CA PHE A 126 -2.55 16.68 3.00
C PHE A 126 -1.88 15.36 2.62
N ILE A 127 -2.29 14.81 1.48
CA ILE A 127 -1.86 13.52 0.95
C ILE A 127 -1.27 13.67 -0.45
N VAL A 128 -0.08 13.13 -0.63
CA VAL A 128 0.51 12.89 -1.95
C VAL A 128 0.12 11.48 -2.36
N ASN A 129 -0.77 11.37 -3.35
CA ASN A 129 -1.28 10.08 -3.79
C ASN A 129 -0.35 9.45 -4.83
N LEU A 130 0.37 8.42 -4.42
CA LEU A 130 1.11 7.50 -5.29
C LEU A 130 0.51 6.08 -5.30
N ALA A 131 -0.69 5.89 -4.73
CA ALA A 131 -1.46 4.65 -4.73
C ALA A 131 -2.45 4.56 -5.90
N SER A 132 -2.68 3.35 -6.39
CA SER A 132 -3.62 3.04 -7.45
C SER A 132 -5.05 3.40 -7.04
N GLU A 133 -5.93 3.61 -8.03
CA GLU A 133 -7.32 4.00 -7.76
C GLU A 133 -8.02 2.99 -6.83
N GLU A 134 -7.71 1.70 -6.98
CA GLU A 134 -8.18 0.63 -6.09
C GLU A 134 -7.87 0.93 -4.62
N PHE A 135 -6.64 1.32 -4.29
CA PHE A 135 -6.24 1.54 -2.91
C PHE A 135 -6.56 2.96 -2.44
N SER A 136 -6.31 3.98 -3.26
CA SER A 136 -6.57 5.37 -2.89
C SER A 136 -8.05 5.66 -2.66
N LYS A 137 -8.97 4.90 -3.27
CA LYS A 137 -10.41 4.99 -3.01
C LYS A 137 -10.80 4.82 -1.54
N THR A 138 -10.01 4.05 -0.76
CA THR A 138 -10.22 3.88 0.69
C THR A 138 -10.02 5.17 1.50
N VAL A 139 -9.33 6.15 0.92
CA VAL A 139 -9.04 7.45 1.54
C VAL A 139 -9.79 8.58 0.85
N ARG A 140 -9.80 8.59 -0.50
CA ARG A 140 -10.40 9.65 -1.33
C ARG A 140 -11.84 9.97 -0.95
N LYS A 141 -12.64 8.97 -0.55
CA LYS A 141 -14.04 9.16 -0.17
C LYS A 141 -14.23 10.05 1.08
N TYR A 142 -13.18 10.25 1.87
CA TYR A 142 -13.23 10.90 3.18
C TYR A 142 -12.45 12.21 3.25
N ILE A 143 -11.96 12.71 2.12
CA ILE A 143 -11.19 13.95 2.03
C ILE A 143 -11.72 14.84 0.90
N SER A 144 -11.38 16.12 0.96
CA SER A 144 -11.68 17.08 -0.09
C SER A 144 -10.61 17.05 -1.19
N GLU A 145 -10.95 17.46 -2.42
CA GLU A 145 -10.02 17.46 -3.56
C GLU A 145 -8.80 18.37 -3.36
N ASN A 146 -8.87 19.37 -2.47
CA ASN A 146 -7.73 20.21 -2.10
C ASN A 146 -6.77 19.56 -1.09
N GLN A 147 -7.11 18.40 -0.52
CA GLN A 147 -6.31 17.67 0.45
C GLN A 147 -5.50 16.52 -0.17
N ILE A 148 -5.61 16.32 -1.49
CA ILE A 148 -4.94 15.24 -2.21
C ILE A 148 -4.28 15.77 -3.47
N LEU A 149 -3.04 15.35 -3.69
CA LEU A 149 -2.29 15.60 -4.92
C LEU A 149 -2.13 14.29 -5.68
N ASP A 150 -2.69 14.23 -6.89
CA ASP A 150 -2.57 13.10 -7.80
C ASP A 150 -1.61 13.35 -8.95
N PHE A 151 -1.02 12.26 -9.42
CA PHE A 151 -0.14 12.26 -10.59
C PHE A 151 -0.73 11.37 -11.68
N GLY A 152 -0.97 11.96 -12.85
CA GLY A 152 -1.34 11.24 -14.06
C GLY A 152 -0.13 11.12 -15.00
N PHE A 153 0.10 9.92 -15.52
CA PHE A 153 1.18 9.65 -16.49
C PHE A 153 0.58 9.51 -17.90
N TYR A 154 1.11 10.28 -18.85
CA TYR A 154 0.61 10.32 -20.23
C TYR A 154 1.77 10.18 -21.23
N GLU A 155 1.54 9.44 -22.31
CA GLU A 155 2.41 9.40 -23.48
C GLU A 155 1.76 10.16 -24.61
N LYS A 156 2.59 10.75 -25.48
CA LYS A 156 2.12 11.24 -26.76
C LYS A 156 2.19 10.12 -27.79
N VAL A 157 1.04 9.59 -28.19
CA VAL A 157 0.89 8.58 -29.25
C VAL A 157 0.06 9.17 -30.37
N ASP A 158 0.61 9.21 -31.59
CA ASP A 158 -0.03 9.79 -32.78
C ASP A 158 -0.52 11.24 -32.56
N GLY A 159 0.28 12.04 -31.87
CA GLY A 159 -0.05 13.44 -31.59
C GLY A 159 -1.06 13.66 -30.45
N LYS A 160 -1.68 12.60 -29.91
CA LYS A 160 -2.64 12.69 -28.79
C LYS A 160 -2.01 12.19 -27.49
N LEU A 161 -2.36 12.82 -26.38
CA LEU A 161 -2.00 12.32 -25.05
C LEU A 161 -2.88 11.09 -24.74
N LYS A 162 -2.24 9.93 -24.58
CA LYS A 162 -2.87 8.71 -24.06
C LYS A 162 -2.34 8.45 -22.66
N ASN A 163 -3.24 8.14 -21.74
CA ASN A 163 -2.85 7.77 -20.38
C ASN A 163 -2.09 6.43 -20.42
N ILE A 164 -0.92 6.35 -19.80
CA ILE A 164 -0.12 5.13 -19.78
C ILE A 164 -0.41 4.34 -18.51
N LEU A 165 -1.23 3.30 -18.65
CA LEU A 165 -1.53 2.39 -17.54
C LEU A 165 -0.31 1.61 -17.03
N ARG A 166 0.74 1.42 -17.85
CA ARG A 166 1.97 0.70 -17.43
C ARG A 166 2.80 1.46 -16.39
N PHE A 167 2.71 2.79 -16.36
CA PHE A 167 3.28 3.62 -15.30
C PHE A 167 2.25 3.99 -14.24
N GLN A 168 0.98 3.64 -14.46
CA GLN A 168 0.01 3.68 -13.38
C GLN A 168 0.33 2.61 -12.36
N LYS A 169 0.07 3.03 -11.14
CA LYS A 169 0.13 2.30 -9.89
C LYS A 169 -0.83 1.12 -10.07
N SER A 170 -0.33 -0.11 -10.17
CA SER A 170 -1.08 -1.31 -10.57
C SER A 170 -0.89 -2.46 -9.60
#